data_AF-W9XQY4-F1
#
_entry.id   AF-W9XQY4-F1
#
_cell.length_a   1.000
_cell.length_b   1.000
_cell.length_c   1.000
_cell.angle_alpha   90.00
_cell.angle_beta   90.00
_cell.angle_gamma   90.00
#
_symmetry.space_group_name_H-M   'P 1'
#
loop_
_entity.id
_entity.type
_entity.pdbx_description
1 polymer ?
#
loop_
_entity_poly.entity_id
_entity_poly.type
_entity_poly.pdbx_seq_one_letter_code
_entity_poly.pdbx_strand_id
1 'polypeptide(L)'
;MDEEDSVGANKCPVCGSDPRTHPGLRFKINTKCYHRICEGCVDRHFSSGKAECPVGGCHVSLWKREWRTQTFEDLKIEREVEIRRRVTKILDRREEEFETKRDYDDFLELREELVMNLVFRTDVAATNRKLKEYAQANGIKTDPTDGPEPGAKAPRRKDMAPDAADQSGLIKGLKRIVIPEAKAPYDPFMGMPRTREYYEVKESYITRVRGKPAEAMLAGGYDFAQYMDESLLRAFAGLGVFIEDEMSARDNTAIPVPGPT
;
A
#
# COMPACT_ATOMS: atom_id res chain seq x y z
N MET A 1 32.65 38.89 3.10
CA MET A 1 32.08 40.26 3.16
C MET A 1 30.58 40.09 3.25
N ASP A 2 30.09 39.51 4.36
CA ASP A 2 28.68 39.11 4.51
C ASP A 2 28.26 39.21 5.99
N GLU A 3 28.70 40.25 6.70
CA GLU A 3 28.41 40.47 8.13
C GLU A 3 27.30 41.50 8.40
N GLU A 4 26.71 42.12 7.36
CA GLU A 4 25.69 43.18 7.55
C GLU A 4 24.23 42.70 7.47
N ASP A 5 23.94 41.46 7.02
CA ASP A 5 22.55 40.99 6.83
C ASP A 5 21.89 40.40 8.09
N SER A 6 22.63 40.15 9.18
CA SER A 6 22.09 39.52 10.40
C SER A 6 21.34 40.51 11.32
N VAL A 7 21.64 41.81 11.24
CA VAL A 7 21.14 42.83 12.18
C VAL A 7 19.76 43.39 11.76
N GLY A 8 19.40 43.26 10.48
CA GLY A 8 18.07 43.61 9.96
C GLY A 8 17.01 42.49 10.05
N ALA A 9 17.44 41.25 10.29
CA ALA A 9 16.58 40.06 10.20
C ALA A 9 15.56 39.91 11.35
N ASN A 10 15.72 40.65 12.44
CA ASN A 10 14.90 40.55 13.65
C ASN A 10 13.81 41.63 13.76
N LYS A 11 13.57 42.39 12.69
CA LYS A 11 12.56 43.46 12.68
C LYS A 11 11.32 43.06 11.90
N CYS A 12 10.14 43.44 12.40
CA CYS A 12 8.92 43.29 11.61
C CYS A 12 8.92 44.31 10.45
N PRO A 13 8.73 43.89 9.19
CA PRO A 13 8.74 44.82 8.04
C PRO A 13 7.54 45.77 8.01
N VAL A 14 6.48 45.51 8.78
CA VAL A 14 5.25 46.32 8.79
C VAL A 14 5.25 47.34 9.94
N CYS A 15 5.63 46.92 11.14
CA CYS A 15 5.59 47.78 12.33
C CYS A 15 6.96 48.15 12.90
N GLY A 16 8.06 47.63 12.33
CA GLY A 16 9.42 47.92 12.77
C GLY A 16 9.77 47.45 14.18
N SER A 17 8.93 46.61 14.79
CA SER A 17 9.12 46.13 16.17
C SER A 17 10.10 44.96 16.21
N ASP A 18 10.99 44.99 17.20
CA ASP A 18 12.05 44.01 17.40
C ASP A 18 11.87 43.29 18.74
N PRO A 19 12.30 42.03 18.89
CA PRO A 19 12.32 41.34 20.18
C PRO A 19 13.08 42.10 21.28
N ARG A 20 14.05 42.95 20.89
CA ARG A 20 14.77 43.84 21.81
C ARG A 20 13.87 44.92 22.42
N THR A 21 12.91 45.43 21.64
CA THR A 21 11.95 46.45 22.09
C THR A 21 10.74 45.85 22.80
N HIS A 22 10.34 44.63 22.41
CA HIS A 22 9.21 43.90 22.99
C HIS A 22 9.60 42.43 23.21
N PRO A 23 10.05 42.05 24.43
CA PRO A 23 10.57 40.71 24.73
C PRO A 23 9.58 39.55 24.55
N GLY A 24 8.28 39.84 24.44
CA GLY A 24 7.22 38.85 24.18
C GLY A 24 6.81 38.72 22.71
N LEU A 25 7.45 39.45 21.78
CA LEU A 25 7.07 39.46 20.37
C LEU A 25 7.43 38.13 19.70
N ARG A 26 6.41 37.43 19.19
CA ARG A 26 6.60 36.21 18.38
C ARG A 26 6.42 36.51 16.91
N PHE A 27 7.31 35.94 16.10
CA PHE A 27 7.21 36.01 14.65
C PHE A 27 6.50 34.78 14.09
N LYS A 28 5.65 35.02 13.09
CA LYS A 28 5.00 34.00 12.28
C LYS A 28 5.52 34.10 10.85
N ILE A 29 5.59 32.96 10.18
CA ILE A 29 5.97 32.81 8.78
C ILE A 29 4.85 32.08 8.04
N ASN A 30 4.67 32.40 6.77
CA ASN A 30 3.80 31.66 5.88
C ASN A 30 4.64 30.90 4.85
N THR A 31 4.20 29.70 4.51
CA THR A 31 4.87 28.75 3.61
C THR A 31 4.85 29.18 2.14
N LYS A 32 3.91 30.04 1.72
CA LYS A 32 3.82 30.48 0.31
C LYS A 32 4.71 31.68 -0.01
N CYS A 33 4.78 32.66 0.89
CA CYS A 33 5.53 33.90 0.66
C CYS A 33 6.85 33.97 1.43
N TYR A 34 7.05 33.12 2.45
CA TYR A 34 8.24 33.14 3.32
C TYR A 34 8.60 34.54 3.84
N HIS A 35 7.60 35.31 4.28
CA HIS A 35 7.82 36.59 4.95
C HIS A 35 7.61 36.43 6.46
N ARG A 36 8.53 37.02 7.23
CA ARG A 36 8.47 37.04 8.69
C ARG A 36 7.69 38.27 9.14
N ILE A 37 6.58 38.07 9.87
CA ILE A 37 5.74 39.15 10.39
C ILE A 37 5.42 38.86 11.86
N CYS A 38 5.31 39.89 12.69
CA CYS A 38 4.94 39.69 14.09
C CYS A 38 3.47 39.29 14.26
N GLU A 39 3.17 38.56 15.33
CA GLU A 39 1.82 38.07 15.62
C GLU A 39 0.76 39.18 15.62
N GLY A 40 1.06 40.34 16.22
CA GLY A 40 0.12 41.47 16.26
C GLY A 40 -0.20 42.05 14.87
N CYS A 41 0.76 42.07 13.94
CA CYS A 41 0.50 42.48 12.57
C CYS A 41 -0.32 41.44 11.81
N VAL A 42 -0.05 40.14 12.01
CA VAL A 42 -0.87 39.07 11.41
C VAL A 42 -2.32 39.19 11.91
N ASP A 43 -2.54 39.40 13.20
CA ASP A 43 -3.89 39.50 13.75
C ASP A 43 -4.65 40.73 13.25
N ARG A 44 -3.97 41.88 13.10
CA ARG A 44 -4.58 43.12 12.60
C ARG A 44 -4.94 43.03 11.12
N HIS A 45 -4.00 42.62 10.27
CA HIS A 45 -4.18 42.61 8.82
C HIS A 45 -5.07 41.45 8.33
N PHE A 46 -5.07 40.31 9.03
CA PHE A 46 -5.89 39.14 8.69
C PHE A 46 -7.15 39.01 9.57
N SER A 47 -7.57 40.08 10.24
CA SER A 47 -8.82 40.13 11.02
C SER A 47 -10.06 39.92 10.15
N SER A 48 -10.06 40.47 8.93
CA SER A 48 -11.13 40.31 7.93
C SER A 48 -11.10 38.96 7.20
N GLY A 49 -10.18 38.05 7.55
CA GLY A 49 -10.07 36.72 6.95
C GLY A 49 -8.98 36.64 5.87
N LYS A 50 -9.38 36.53 4.60
CA LYS A 50 -8.45 36.43 3.47
C LYS A 50 -7.90 37.81 3.13
N ALA A 51 -6.59 37.99 3.23
CA ALA A 51 -5.91 39.23 2.90
C ALA A 51 -4.61 38.93 2.13
N GLU A 52 -4.06 39.95 1.48
CA GLU A 52 -2.75 39.87 0.85
C GLU A 52 -1.64 40.08 1.88
N CYS A 53 -0.45 39.55 1.60
CA CYS A 53 0.72 39.79 2.44
C CYS A 53 1.02 41.31 2.48
N PRO A 54 1.13 41.93 3.68
CA PRO A 54 1.34 43.38 3.79
C PRO A 54 2.80 43.82 3.55
N VAL A 55 3.67 42.92 3.11
CA VAL A 55 5.08 43.22 2.80
C VAL A 55 5.17 43.82 1.40
N GLY A 56 5.84 44.97 1.27
CA GLY A 56 6.01 45.65 -0.02
C GLY A 56 6.61 44.73 -1.08
N GLY A 57 5.90 44.59 -2.21
CA GLY A 57 6.29 43.72 -3.32
C GLY A 57 5.71 42.29 -3.27
N CYS A 58 4.90 41.94 -2.28
CA CYS A 58 4.27 40.62 -2.16
C CYS A 58 2.74 40.69 -2.22
N HIS A 59 2.15 40.21 -3.31
CA HIS A 59 0.69 40.19 -3.51
C HIS A 59 0.05 38.81 -3.32
N VAL A 60 0.69 37.94 -2.52
CA VAL A 60 0.17 36.59 -2.28
C VAL A 60 -1.00 36.65 -1.31
N SER A 61 -2.17 36.14 -1.72
CA SER A 61 -3.35 36.05 -0.87
C SER A 61 -3.26 34.87 0.09
N LEU A 62 -3.41 35.12 1.39
CA LEU A 62 -3.17 34.15 2.46
C LEU A 62 -4.32 34.17 3.49
N TRP A 63 -4.48 33.06 4.21
CA TRP A 63 -5.43 32.94 5.31
C TRP A 63 -4.72 33.04 6.67
N LYS A 64 -5.40 33.56 7.70
CA LYS A 64 -4.87 33.62 9.06
C LYS A 64 -4.34 32.27 9.59
N ARG A 65 -5.01 31.16 9.26
CA ARG A 65 -4.63 29.79 9.67
C ARG A 65 -3.37 29.25 9.00
N GLU A 66 -2.94 29.84 7.88
CA GLU A 66 -1.76 29.40 7.14
C GLU A 66 -0.46 29.97 7.73
N TRP A 67 -0.56 30.88 8.71
CA TRP A 67 0.59 31.42 9.42
C TRP A 67 1.05 30.46 10.52
N ARG A 68 2.29 29.97 10.41
CA ARG A 68 2.94 29.10 11.40
C ARG A 68 3.96 29.88 12.22
N THR A 69 4.24 29.41 13.44
CA THR A 69 5.35 29.93 14.23
C THR A 69 6.68 29.56 13.59
N GLN A 70 7.62 30.49 13.60
CA GLN A 70 8.98 30.26 13.13
C GLN A 70 9.70 29.25 14.04
N THR A 71 10.37 28.26 13.45
CA THR A 71 11.17 27.25 14.16
C THR A 71 12.67 27.52 14.06
N PHE A 72 13.15 28.03 12.92
CA PHE A 72 14.55 28.36 12.68
C PHE A 72 14.74 29.85 12.45
N GLU A 73 15.89 30.39 12.81
CA GLU A 73 16.23 31.80 12.60
C GLU A 73 16.38 32.16 11.11
N ASP A 74 16.85 31.23 10.28
CA ASP A 74 17.04 31.48 8.85
C ASP A 74 15.83 31.06 8.00
N LEU A 75 15.33 32.01 7.19
CA LEU A 75 14.22 31.74 6.27
C LEU A 75 14.61 30.79 5.13
N LYS A 76 15.90 30.75 4.77
CA LYS A 76 16.43 29.82 3.76
C LYS A 76 16.29 28.37 4.24
N ILE A 77 16.65 28.11 5.50
CA ILE A 77 16.55 26.79 6.13
C ILE A 77 15.08 26.38 6.28
N GLU A 78 14.18 27.29 6.69
CA GLU A 78 12.74 27.00 6.76
C GLU A 78 12.17 26.55 5.41
N ARG A 79 12.54 27.25 4.32
CA ARG A 79 12.12 26.87 2.97
C ARG A 79 12.67 25.51 2.57
N GLU A 80 13.95 25.26 2.80
CA GLU A 80 14.56 23.97 2.47
C GLU A 80 13.89 22.81 3.23
N VAL A 81 13.70 22.95 4.54
CA VAL A 81 13.07 21.92 5.38
C VAL A 81 11.66 21.62 4.90
N GLU A 82 10.90 22.64 4.49
CA GLU A 82 9.57 22.46 3.95
C GLU A 82 9.58 21.75 2.58
N ILE A 83 10.46 22.16 1.67
CA ILE A 83 10.64 21.51 0.37
C ILE A 83 11.01 20.03 0.58
N ARG A 84 11.98 19.75 1.46
CA ARG A 84 12.41 18.37 1.78
C ARG A 84 11.25 17.56 2.35
N ARG A 85 10.47 18.10 3.30
CA ARG A 85 9.28 17.43 3.84
C ARG A 85 8.24 17.12 2.76
N ARG A 86 7.98 18.08 1.85
CA ARG A 86 7.04 17.90 0.74
C ARG A 86 7.50 16.79 -0.21
N VAL A 87 8.76 16.83 -0.63
CA VAL A 87 9.33 15.84 -1.56
C VAL A 87 9.38 14.46 -0.93
N THR A 88 9.84 14.33 0.32
CA THR A 88 9.86 13.05 1.05
C THR A 88 8.45 12.47 1.21
N LYS A 89 7.43 13.30 1.46
CA LYS A 89 6.04 12.83 1.56
C LYS A 89 5.51 12.28 0.23
N ILE A 90 5.95 12.83 -0.90
CA ILE A 90 5.56 12.32 -2.22
C ILE A 90 6.37 11.06 -2.56
N LEU A 91 7.68 11.07 -2.26
CA LEU A 91 8.63 10.00 -2.55
C LEU A 91 8.93 9.15 -1.30
N ASP A 92 7.88 8.63 -0.66
CA ASP A 92 8.00 7.78 0.53
C ASP A 92 8.11 6.30 0.11
N ARG A 93 9.34 5.84 -0.14
CA ARG A 93 9.66 4.46 -0.52
C ARG A 93 10.73 3.90 0.40
N ARG A 94 10.57 2.63 0.81
CA ARG A 94 11.50 1.93 1.72
C ARG A 94 12.48 1.06 0.94
N GLU A 95 13.67 0.81 1.49
CA GLU A 95 14.71 -0.06 0.90
C GLU A 95 14.17 -1.48 0.59
N GLU A 96 13.26 -1.99 1.41
CA GLU A 96 12.60 -3.29 1.21
C GLU A 96 11.84 -3.41 -0.12
N GLU A 97 11.37 -2.28 -0.65
CA GLU A 97 10.63 -2.19 -1.92
C GLU A 97 11.56 -2.24 -3.15
N PHE A 98 12.89 -2.26 -2.99
CA PHE A 98 13.83 -2.28 -4.12
C PHE A 98 14.48 -3.64 -4.31
N GLU A 99 14.78 -4.02 -5.55
CA GLU A 99 15.46 -5.27 -5.92
C GLU A 99 16.92 -5.27 -5.47
N THR A 100 17.64 -4.18 -5.74
CA THR A 100 19.05 -4.03 -5.36
C THR A 100 19.26 -2.82 -4.46
N LYS A 101 20.27 -2.91 -3.59
CA LYS A 101 20.70 -1.77 -2.77
C LYS A 101 21.15 -0.57 -3.62
N ARG A 102 21.76 -0.84 -4.77
CA ARG A 102 22.25 0.20 -5.68
C ARG A 102 21.09 1.02 -6.26
N ASP A 103 19.98 0.38 -6.63
CA ASP A 103 18.80 1.09 -7.11
C ASP A 103 18.18 2.00 -6.03
N TYR A 104 18.26 1.57 -4.75
CA TYR A 104 17.84 2.41 -3.63
C TYR A 104 18.76 3.60 -3.41
N ASP A 105 20.08 3.41 -3.47
CA ASP A 105 21.06 4.50 -3.37
C ASP A 105 20.89 5.52 -4.52
N ASP A 106 20.70 5.05 -5.76
CA ASP A 106 20.41 5.89 -6.94
C ASP A 106 19.08 6.65 -6.78
N PHE A 107 18.06 6.03 -6.16
CA PHE A 107 16.80 6.69 -5.83
C PHE A 107 16.96 7.78 -4.77
N LEU A 108 17.77 7.56 -3.73
CA LEU A 108 18.08 8.56 -2.73
C LEU A 108 18.80 9.76 -3.35
N GLU A 109 19.74 9.51 -4.26
CA GLU A 109 20.42 10.57 -5.02
C GLU A 109 19.43 11.37 -5.88
N LEU A 110 18.54 10.69 -6.63
CA LEU A 110 17.49 11.33 -7.42
C LEU A 110 16.57 12.20 -6.55
N ARG A 111 16.21 11.73 -5.35
CA ARG A 111 15.39 12.50 -4.40
C ARG A 111 16.10 13.78 -3.98
N GLU A 112 17.38 13.70 -3.63
CA GLU A 112 18.16 14.88 -3.25
C GLU A 112 18.37 15.84 -4.44
N GLU A 113 18.57 15.33 -5.66
CA GLU A 113 18.65 16.15 -6.88
C GLU A 113 17.36 16.99 -7.07
N LEU A 114 16.19 16.36 -6.91
CA LEU A 114 14.90 17.05 -7.00
C LEU A 114 14.73 18.10 -5.89
N VAL A 115 15.16 17.81 -4.66
CA VAL A 115 15.14 18.77 -3.54
C VAL A 115 16.06 19.95 -3.85
N MET A 116 17.29 19.68 -4.28
CA MET A 116 18.30 20.71 -4.57
C MET A 116 17.84 21.65 -5.69
N ASN A 117 17.26 21.10 -6.76
CA ASN A 117 16.69 21.89 -7.85
C ASN A 117 15.60 22.86 -7.36
N LEU A 118 14.71 22.41 -6.47
CA LEU A 118 13.67 23.26 -5.89
C LEU A 118 14.23 24.32 -4.91
N VAL A 119 15.29 24.00 -4.16
CA VAL A 119 15.94 24.92 -3.22
C VAL A 119 16.67 26.05 -3.97
N PHE A 120 17.47 25.70 -4.97
CA PHE A 120 18.22 26.67 -5.79
C PHE A 120 17.41 27.33 -6.89
N ARG A 121 16.15 26.90 -7.08
CA ARG A 121 15.25 27.37 -8.15
C ARG A 121 15.80 27.10 -9.56
N THR A 122 16.59 26.03 -9.71
CA THR A 122 17.03 25.52 -11.01
C THR A 122 15.97 24.54 -11.53
N ASP A 123 15.49 24.78 -12.75
CA ASP A 123 14.51 23.92 -13.43
C ASP A 123 13.27 23.52 -12.58
N VAL A 124 12.67 24.52 -11.92
CA VAL A 124 11.48 24.33 -11.04
C VAL A 124 10.29 23.75 -11.80
N ALA A 125 10.13 24.10 -13.07
CA ALA A 125 9.03 23.64 -13.89
C ALA A 125 9.13 22.14 -14.21
N ALA A 126 10.30 21.67 -14.68
CA ALA A 126 10.45 20.25 -15.00
C ALA A 126 10.44 19.37 -13.74
N THR A 127 11.03 19.82 -12.64
CA THR A 127 11.00 19.07 -11.36
C THR A 127 9.59 18.94 -10.81
N ASN A 128 8.80 20.02 -10.80
CA ASN A 128 7.39 19.97 -10.39
C ASN A 128 6.57 19.05 -11.32
N ARG A 129 6.86 19.05 -12.62
CA ARG A 129 6.22 18.13 -13.56
C ARG A 129 6.51 16.67 -13.22
N LYS A 130 7.78 16.31 -13.01
CA LYS A 130 8.20 14.95 -12.60
C LYS A 130 7.52 14.51 -11.30
N LEU A 131 7.48 15.38 -10.29
CA LEU A 131 6.81 15.11 -9.02
C LEU A 131 5.31 14.90 -9.18
N LYS A 132 4.66 15.70 -10.04
CA LYS A 132 3.22 15.58 -10.33
C LYS A 132 2.88 14.31 -11.09
N GLU A 133 3.67 13.95 -12.10
CA GLU A 133 3.53 12.70 -12.86
C GLU A 133 3.68 11.49 -11.93
N TYR A 134 4.69 11.49 -11.05
CA TYR A 134 4.88 10.45 -10.05
C TYR A 134 3.73 10.35 -9.05
N ALA A 135 3.27 11.49 -8.52
CA ALA A 135 2.17 11.50 -7.57
C ALA A 135 0.86 10.99 -8.19
N GLN A 136 0.58 11.35 -9.45
CA GLN A 136 -0.57 10.84 -10.20
C GLN A 136 -0.47 9.35 -10.46
N ALA A 137 0.70 8.85 -10.84
CA ALA A 137 0.95 7.43 -11.08
C ALA A 137 0.73 6.57 -9.82
N ASN A 138 1.07 7.11 -8.65
CA ASN A 138 0.93 6.41 -7.36
C ASN A 138 -0.37 6.73 -6.60
N GLY A 139 -1.29 7.50 -7.20
CA GLY A 139 -2.56 7.86 -6.56
C GLY A 139 -2.41 8.75 -5.31
N ILE A 140 -1.25 9.41 -5.14
CA ILE A 140 -0.96 10.29 -4.01
C ILE A 140 -1.69 11.61 -4.24
N LYS A 141 -2.57 11.98 -3.29
CA LYS A 141 -3.28 13.27 -3.33
C LYS A 141 -2.28 14.41 -3.10
N THR A 142 -2.02 15.18 -4.15
CA THR A 142 -1.24 16.43 -4.07
C THR A 142 -2.16 17.58 -3.67
N ASP A 143 -1.62 18.58 -2.97
CA ASP A 143 -2.39 19.74 -2.57
C ASP A 143 -2.90 20.52 -3.80
N PRO A 144 -4.19 20.92 -3.86
CA PRO A 144 -4.79 21.58 -5.02
C PRO A 144 -4.26 23.01 -5.28
N THR A 145 -3.37 23.51 -4.43
CA THR A 145 -2.75 24.84 -4.54
C THR A 145 -1.73 24.97 -5.67
N ASP A 146 -1.21 23.86 -6.20
CA ASP A 146 -0.46 23.86 -7.46
C ASP A 146 -1.46 23.83 -8.61
N GLY A 147 -1.95 25.02 -8.98
CA GLY A 147 -2.92 25.19 -10.07
C GLY A 147 -2.46 24.46 -11.34
N PRO A 148 -3.39 23.87 -12.11
CA PRO A 148 -3.04 23.22 -13.36
C PRO A 148 -2.47 24.26 -14.34
N GLU A 149 -1.26 24.02 -14.85
CA GLU A 149 -0.78 24.78 -16.00
C GLU A 149 -1.74 24.58 -17.19
N PRO A 150 -2.13 25.66 -17.91
CA PRO A 150 -3.02 25.55 -19.05
C PRO A 150 -2.28 24.91 -20.22
N GLY A 151 -2.41 23.59 -20.40
CA GLY A 151 -1.90 22.90 -21.58
C GLY A 151 -1.46 21.45 -21.40
N ALA A 152 -1.32 20.94 -20.17
CA ALA A 152 -0.89 19.56 -19.96
C ALA A 152 -2.07 18.58 -20.14
N LYS A 153 -2.16 17.94 -21.31
CA LYS A 153 -3.01 16.76 -21.52
C LYS A 153 -2.51 15.65 -20.58
N ALA A 154 -3.37 15.16 -19.70
CA ALA A 154 -3.07 13.98 -18.89
C ALA A 154 -2.63 12.83 -19.82
N PRO A 155 -1.50 12.14 -19.54
CA PRO A 155 -1.10 11.00 -20.35
C PRO A 155 -2.23 9.96 -20.28
N ARG A 156 -2.70 9.53 -21.46
CA ARG A 156 -3.70 8.47 -21.55
C ARG A 156 -3.04 7.20 -21.01
N ARG A 157 -3.75 6.47 -20.15
CA ARG A 157 -3.40 5.12 -19.62
C ARG A 157 -3.01 4.07 -20.68
N LYS A 158 -2.99 4.40 -21.97
CA LYS A 158 -2.81 3.48 -23.09
C LYS A 158 -1.37 3.35 -23.60
N ASP A 159 -0.44 4.21 -23.15
CA ASP A 159 0.96 4.20 -23.65
C ASP A 159 1.97 3.64 -22.63
N MET A 160 1.54 3.14 -21.47
CA MET A 160 2.43 2.51 -20.47
C MET A 160 2.31 0.99 -20.52
N ALA A 161 3.46 0.32 -20.61
CA ALA A 161 3.56 -1.12 -20.44
C ALA A 161 2.96 -1.52 -19.08
N PRO A 162 2.03 -2.48 -19.02
CA PRO A 162 1.39 -2.91 -17.77
C PRO A 162 2.34 -3.66 -16.81
N ASP A 163 3.63 -3.78 -17.16
CA ASP A 163 4.63 -4.58 -16.45
C ASP A 163 5.67 -3.77 -15.64
N ALA A 164 5.66 -2.43 -15.72
CA ALA A 164 6.59 -1.60 -14.94
C ALA A 164 6.07 -1.40 -13.50
N ALA A 165 6.91 -1.73 -12.51
CA ALA A 165 6.58 -1.58 -11.09
C ALA A 165 6.28 -0.11 -10.69
N ASP A 166 6.88 0.84 -11.40
CA ASP A 166 6.49 2.25 -11.38
C ASP A 166 5.81 2.67 -12.67
N GLN A 167 4.54 3.02 -12.59
CA GLN A 167 3.78 3.57 -13.72
C GLN A 167 4.35 4.91 -14.22
N SER A 168 5.16 5.62 -13.41
CA SER A 168 5.80 6.87 -13.82
C SER A 168 7.16 6.68 -14.51
N GLY A 169 7.78 5.49 -14.40
CA GLY A 169 9.14 5.24 -14.87
C GLY A 169 10.24 6.08 -14.20
N LEU A 170 9.90 6.82 -13.12
CA LEU A 170 10.84 7.72 -12.43
C LEU A 170 11.82 6.97 -11.53
N ILE A 171 11.36 5.89 -10.90
CA ILE A 171 12.15 5.07 -9.99
C ILE A 171 12.51 3.76 -10.70
N LYS A 172 13.77 3.35 -10.56
CA LYS A 172 14.31 2.11 -11.11
C LYS A 172 14.36 1.03 -10.01
N GLY A 173 14.19 -0.23 -10.39
CA GLY A 173 14.40 -1.36 -9.49
C GLY A 173 13.33 -1.53 -8.39
N LEU A 174 12.15 -0.91 -8.53
CA LEU A 174 11.05 -1.11 -7.58
C LEU A 174 10.47 -2.53 -7.77
N LYS A 175 10.32 -3.27 -6.67
CA LYS A 175 9.72 -4.61 -6.64
C LYS A 175 8.24 -4.52 -6.92
N ARG A 176 7.73 -5.51 -7.66
CA ARG A 176 6.30 -5.67 -7.90
C ARG A 176 5.58 -5.97 -6.59
N ILE A 177 4.59 -5.13 -6.23
CA ILE A 177 3.71 -5.38 -5.09
C ILE A 177 2.84 -6.60 -5.42
N VAL A 178 3.23 -7.77 -4.93
CA VAL A 178 2.38 -8.96 -4.95
C VAL A 178 1.37 -8.79 -3.83
N ILE A 179 0.11 -8.51 -4.18
CA ILE A 179 -0.99 -8.53 -3.21
C ILE A 179 -1.08 -9.98 -2.72
N PRO A 180 -0.86 -10.27 -1.43
CA PRO A 180 -0.98 -11.63 -0.93
C PRO A 180 -2.40 -12.12 -1.17
N GLU A 181 -2.54 -13.31 -1.73
CA GLU A 181 -3.85 -13.91 -1.99
C GLU A 181 -4.67 -13.95 -0.69
N ALA A 182 -5.92 -13.52 -0.76
CA ALA A 182 -6.81 -13.52 0.39
C ALA A 182 -6.93 -14.95 0.93
N LYS A 183 -6.60 -15.16 2.21
CA LYS A 183 -6.73 -16.48 2.85
C LYS A 183 -8.15 -16.98 2.64
N ALA A 184 -8.27 -18.20 2.11
CA ALA A 184 -9.57 -18.83 1.91
C ALA A 184 -10.36 -18.88 3.24
N PRO A 185 -11.72 -18.85 3.19
CA PRO A 185 -12.55 -19.01 4.37
C PRO A 185 -12.16 -20.27 5.17
N TYR A 186 -12.12 -20.15 6.50
CA TYR A 186 -11.72 -21.25 7.39
C TYR A 186 -12.64 -22.45 7.24
N ASP A 187 -12.07 -23.60 6.86
CA ASP A 187 -12.77 -24.89 6.82
C ASP A 187 -12.54 -25.65 8.14
N PRO A 188 -13.59 -25.90 8.97
CA PRO A 188 -13.49 -26.65 10.22
C PRO A 188 -12.97 -28.08 10.07
N PHE A 189 -13.07 -28.67 8.87
CA PHE A 189 -12.62 -30.03 8.60
C PHE A 189 -11.26 -30.06 7.89
N MET A 190 -10.64 -28.91 7.61
CA MET A 190 -9.30 -28.83 6.99
C MET A 190 -9.14 -29.74 5.76
N GLY A 191 -10.18 -29.85 4.92
CA GLY A 191 -10.15 -30.74 3.76
C GLY A 191 -10.14 -32.23 4.08
N MET A 192 -10.53 -32.65 5.29
CA MET A 192 -10.69 -34.07 5.63
C MET A 192 -11.71 -34.68 4.67
N PRO A 193 -11.34 -35.75 3.94
CA PRO A 193 -12.26 -36.39 3.01
C PRO A 193 -13.47 -36.90 3.80
N ARG A 194 -14.68 -36.56 3.33
CA ARG A 194 -15.93 -37.12 3.88
C ARG A 194 -16.11 -38.60 3.57
N THR A 195 -15.29 -39.11 2.66
CA THR A 195 -15.25 -40.52 2.25
C THR A 195 -14.34 -41.30 3.18
N ARG A 196 -14.76 -42.51 3.57
CA ARG A 196 -13.93 -43.42 4.35
C ARG A 196 -12.81 -43.97 3.45
N GLU A 197 -11.62 -44.13 4.01
CA GLU A 197 -10.43 -44.58 3.26
C GLU A 197 -10.52 -46.04 2.79
N TYR A 198 -11.29 -46.88 3.51
CA TYR A 198 -11.20 -48.34 3.36
C TYR A 198 -12.29 -48.96 2.50
N TYR A 199 -13.41 -48.27 2.27
CA TYR A 199 -14.50 -48.77 1.42
C TYR A 199 -15.44 -47.65 1.01
N GLU A 200 -16.14 -47.89 -0.10
CA GLU A 200 -17.23 -47.06 -0.58
C GLU A 200 -18.56 -47.79 -0.41
N VAL A 201 -19.52 -47.11 0.20
CA VAL A 201 -20.88 -47.63 0.34
C VAL A 201 -21.62 -47.42 -0.97
N LYS A 202 -22.00 -48.52 -1.62
CA LYS A 202 -22.80 -48.51 -2.86
C LYS A 202 -24.29 -48.34 -2.52
N GLU A 203 -25.06 -47.80 -3.45
CA GLU A 203 -26.51 -47.59 -3.25
C GLU A 203 -27.30 -48.90 -3.15
N SER A 204 -26.79 -50.00 -3.72
CA SER A 204 -27.47 -51.29 -3.72
C SER A 204 -26.53 -52.44 -3.39
N TYR A 205 -26.96 -53.31 -2.49
CA TYR A 205 -26.28 -54.56 -2.14
C TYR A 205 -27.20 -55.76 -2.33
N ILE A 206 -26.61 -56.93 -2.55
CA ILE A 206 -27.36 -58.18 -2.74
C ILE A 206 -27.94 -58.59 -1.39
N THR A 207 -29.21 -58.30 -1.17
CA THR A 207 -29.94 -58.74 0.04
C THR A 207 -30.70 -60.03 -0.25
N ARG A 208 -30.68 -60.98 0.70
CA ARG A 208 -31.48 -62.22 0.59
C ARG A 208 -32.98 -61.98 0.78
N VAL A 209 -33.35 -60.85 1.37
CA VAL A 209 -34.73 -60.48 1.65
C VAL A 209 -35.24 -59.63 0.49
N ARG A 210 -36.14 -60.20 -0.33
CA ARG A 210 -36.87 -59.46 -1.37
C ARG A 210 -38.15 -58.86 -0.78
N GLY A 211 -38.25 -57.54 -0.75
CA GLY A 211 -39.45 -56.82 -0.30
C GLY A 211 -39.13 -55.40 0.16
N LYS A 212 -40.15 -54.56 0.33
CA LYS A 212 -40.00 -53.27 1.02
C LYS A 212 -39.71 -53.54 2.50
N PRO A 213 -38.82 -52.78 3.16
CA PRO A 213 -38.63 -52.93 4.60
C PRO A 213 -39.97 -52.71 5.31
N ALA A 214 -40.28 -53.58 6.28
CA ALA A 214 -41.50 -53.44 7.06
C ALA A 214 -41.51 -52.09 7.76
N GLU A 215 -42.67 -51.45 7.87
CA GLU A 215 -42.83 -50.12 8.47
C GLU A 215 -42.32 -50.07 9.92
N ALA A 216 -42.37 -51.20 10.62
CA ALA A 216 -41.77 -51.38 11.95
C ALA A 216 -40.24 -51.25 11.98
N MET A 217 -39.52 -51.62 10.90
CA MET A 217 -38.06 -51.40 10.80
C MET A 217 -37.76 -49.91 10.64
N LEU A 218 -38.54 -49.19 9.82
CA LEU A 218 -38.37 -47.74 9.64
C LEU A 218 -38.62 -46.98 10.95
N ALA A 219 -39.66 -47.35 11.71
CA ALA A 219 -39.97 -46.73 13.00
C ALA A 219 -38.88 -46.95 14.06
N GLY A 220 -38.08 -48.02 13.94
CA GLY A 220 -36.90 -48.29 14.76
C GLY A 220 -35.65 -47.52 14.35
N GLY A 221 -35.73 -46.63 13.34
CA GLY A 221 -34.58 -45.87 12.84
C GLY A 221 -33.65 -46.67 11.92
N TYR A 222 -34.13 -47.78 11.34
CA TYR A 222 -33.35 -48.56 10.38
C TYR A 222 -33.19 -47.79 9.06
N ASP A 223 -31.98 -47.34 8.78
CA ASP A 223 -31.56 -46.84 7.47
C ASP A 223 -30.61 -47.84 6.81
N PHE A 224 -30.92 -48.23 5.57
CA PHE A 224 -30.17 -49.25 4.83
C PHE A 224 -28.74 -48.79 4.54
N ALA A 225 -28.55 -47.51 4.19
CA ALA A 225 -27.23 -46.96 3.90
C ALA A 225 -26.34 -46.97 5.15
N GLN A 226 -26.85 -46.48 6.27
CA GLN A 226 -26.14 -46.50 7.55
C GLN A 226 -25.86 -47.92 8.07
N TYR A 227 -26.80 -48.85 7.90
CA TYR A 227 -26.60 -50.24 8.29
C TYR A 227 -25.46 -50.90 7.50
N MET A 228 -25.41 -50.66 6.18
CA MET A 228 -24.33 -51.19 5.34
C MET A 228 -22.99 -50.51 5.66
N ASP A 229 -22.99 -49.19 5.88
CA ASP A 229 -21.82 -48.43 6.30
C ASP A 229 -21.24 -48.95 7.62
N GLU A 230 -22.08 -49.18 8.64
CA GLU A 230 -21.64 -49.70 9.93
C GLU A 230 -21.19 -51.16 9.84
N SER A 231 -21.85 -51.96 9.01
CA SER A 231 -21.48 -53.37 8.77
C SER A 231 -20.13 -53.48 8.06
N LEU A 232 -19.89 -52.65 7.05
CA LEU A 232 -18.61 -52.58 6.34
C LEU A 232 -17.52 -52.01 7.24
N LEU A 233 -17.82 -51.01 8.07
CA LEU A 233 -16.87 -50.52 9.08
C LEU A 233 -16.46 -51.64 10.03
N ARG A 234 -17.42 -52.36 10.61
CA ARG A 234 -17.12 -53.45 11.55
C ARG A 234 -16.36 -54.59 10.90
N ALA A 235 -16.64 -54.90 9.64
CA ALA A 235 -15.96 -55.94 8.90
C ALA A 235 -14.50 -55.55 8.56
N PHE A 236 -14.27 -54.34 8.07
CA PHE A 236 -12.97 -53.94 7.51
C PHE A 236 -12.08 -53.14 8.47
N ALA A 237 -12.64 -52.47 9.48
CA ALA A 237 -11.84 -51.70 10.44
C ALA A 237 -11.03 -52.56 11.41
N GLY A 238 -11.28 -53.89 11.47
CA GLY A 238 -10.60 -54.82 12.39
C GLY A 238 -9.82 -55.96 11.73
N LEU A 239 -10.01 -56.17 10.43
CA LEU A 239 -9.31 -57.19 9.64
C LEU A 239 -8.45 -56.43 8.64
N GLY A 240 -7.16 -56.23 8.94
CA GLY A 240 -6.19 -55.59 8.05
C GLY A 240 -5.86 -56.43 6.81
N VAL A 241 -6.90 -56.87 6.09
CA VAL A 241 -6.84 -57.71 4.90
C VAL A 241 -7.39 -56.89 3.75
N PHE A 242 -6.48 -56.39 2.90
CA PHE A 242 -6.83 -55.66 1.70
C PHE A 242 -7.16 -56.67 0.59
N ILE A 243 -8.43 -56.72 0.18
CA ILE A 243 -8.91 -57.68 -0.82
C ILE A 243 -8.16 -57.50 -2.15
N GLU A 244 -7.77 -56.28 -2.51
CA GLU A 244 -6.97 -56.00 -3.71
C GLU A 244 -5.54 -56.58 -3.62
N ASP A 245 -4.89 -56.51 -2.45
CA ASP A 245 -3.56 -57.11 -2.23
C ASP A 245 -3.63 -58.65 -2.22
N GLU A 246 -4.68 -59.24 -1.64
CA GLU A 246 -4.91 -60.69 -1.65
C GLU A 246 -5.31 -61.23 -3.03
N MET A 247 -6.11 -60.48 -3.80
CA MET A 247 -6.50 -60.86 -5.17
C MET A 247 -5.34 -60.74 -6.16
N SER A 248 -4.53 -59.69 -6.04
CA SER A 248 -3.32 -59.54 -6.87
C SER A 248 -2.27 -60.62 -6.59
N ALA A 249 -2.16 -61.11 -5.35
CA ALA A 249 -1.33 -62.28 -5.03
C ALA A 249 -1.84 -63.58 -5.68
N ARG A 250 -3.15 -63.72 -5.87
CA ARG A 250 -3.77 -64.90 -6.49
C ARG A 250 -3.55 -64.95 -8.00
N ASP A 251 -3.66 -63.81 -8.67
CA ASP A 251 -3.46 -63.70 -10.13
C ASP A 251 -1.99 -63.90 -10.54
N ASN A 252 -1.04 -63.60 -9.65
CA ASN A 252 0.40 -63.79 -9.87
C ASN A 252 0.89 -65.25 -9.75
N THR A 253 0.01 -66.23 -9.44
CA THR A 253 0.38 -67.65 -9.32
C THR A 253 0.10 -68.50 -10.58
N ALA A 254 -0.40 -67.89 -11.65
CA ALA A 254 -0.53 -68.57 -12.94
C ALA A 254 0.85 -68.72 -13.62
N ILE A 255 1.44 -69.92 -13.53
CA ILE A 255 2.72 -70.28 -14.15
C ILE A 255 2.67 -70.03 -15.67
N PRO A 256 3.59 -69.24 -16.27
CA PRO A 256 3.63 -69.06 -17.72
C PRO A 256 4.07 -70.37 -18.39
N VAL A 257 3.24 -70.90 -19.28
CA VAL A 257 3.60 -72.02 -20.16
C VAL A 257 4.60 -71.51 -21.22
N PRO A 258 5.78 -72.13 -21.40
CA PRO A 258 6.71 -71.71 -22.44
C PRO A 258 6.17 -72.09 -23.83
N GLY A 259 6.01 -71.08 -24.69
CA GLY A 259 5.53 -71.25 -26.07
C GLY A 259 6.56 -71.91 -27.00
N PRO A 260 6.12 -72.55 -28.10
CA PRO A 260 6.98 -73.29 -29.02
C PRO A 260 7.79 -72.37 -29.93
N THR A 261 8.98 -72.85 -30.28
CA THR A 261 9.99 -72.28 -31.20
C THR A 261 9.48 -71.93 -32.59
#